data_AF-A0A9J6B5E1-F1
#
_entry.id   AF-A0A9J6B5E1-F1
#
_cell.length_a   1.000
_cell.length_b   1.000
_cell.length_c   1.000
_cell.angle_alpha   90.00
_cell.angle_beta   90.00
_cell.angle_gamma   90.00
#
_symmetry.space_group_name_H-M   'P 1'
#
loop_
_entity.id
_entity.type
_entity.pdbx_description
1 polymer ?
#
loop_
_entity_poly.entity_id
_entity_poly.type
_entity_poly.pdbx_seq_one_letter_code
_entity_poly.pdbx_strand_id
1 'polypeptide(L)'
;MHTEGDKVVAFKSIIAHRSGLAINTKVTQKEAEEGLNDILSARKPVRISNKSFSDYIFMRALEVAQNFNLPMQIDTSLEEKDLDLRPGNPLNLRNLLEDTRFTKNRLVLLHASFPFLKEASYLASVYPQVYLDFGLRIPKPNFDGLVSSVKEILDLAPINKVMINSSGIAFAERFYLGIAIDSYLEYYNNNKPTEIS
;
A
#
# COMPACT_ATOMS: atom_id res chain seq x y z
N MET A 1 -31.86 -7.87 4.76
CA MET A 1 -31.53 -6.75 3.84
C MET A 1 -30.02 -6.66 3.79
N HIS A 2 -29.41 -6.96 2.64
CA HIS A 2 -27.99 -6.67 2.46
C HIS A 2 -27.83 -5.16 2.27
N THR A 3 -27.02 -4.54 3.11
CA THR A 3 -26.72 -3.10 2.98
C THR A 3 -25.67 -2.90 1.90
N GLU A 4 -25.52 -1.69 1.34
CA GLU A 4 -24.42 -1.40 0.41
C GLU A 4 -23.04 -1.65 1.04
N GLY A 5 -22.93 -1.54 2.37
CA GLY A 5 -21.73 -1.86 3.13
C GLY A 5 -21.28 -3.31 2.97
N ASP A 6 -22.21 -4.25 2.78
CA ASP A 6 -21.91 -5.68 2.63
C ASP A 6 -21.18 -5.98 1.29
N LYS A 7 -21.18 -5.04 0.35
CA LYS A 7 -20.47 -5.15 -0.94
C LYS A 7 -19.03 -4.61 -0.88
N VAL A 8 -18.64 -3.96 0.21
CA VAL A 8 -17.29 -3.40 0.37
C VAL A 8 -16.31 -4.55 0.64
N VAL A 9 -15.31 -4.70 -0.22
CA VAL A 9 -14.31 -5.77 -0.14
C VAL A 9 -12.94 -5.30 0.33
N ALA A 10 -12.69 -3.99 0.36
CA ALA A 10 -11.43 -3.39 0.77
C ALA A 10 -11.59 -1.88 1.05
N PHE A 11 -10.64 -1.33 1.81
CA PHE A 11 -10.40 0.11 1.89
C PHE A 11 -9.18 0.49 1.07
N LYS A 12 -9.16 1.72 0.54
CA LYS A 12 -7.99 2.30 -0.13
C LYS A 12 -7.65 3.66 0.48
N SER A 13 -6.37 3.86 0.79
CA SER A 13 -5.82 5.12 1.30
C SER A 13 -4.76 5.67 0.34
N ILE A 14 -4.76 6.98 0.13
CA ILE A 14 -3.71 7.72 -0.59
C ILE A 14 -2.83 8.55 0.36
N ILE A 15 -2.78 8.17 1.65
CA ILE A 15 -2.13 8.96 2.72
C ILE A 15 -0.65 9.25 2.45
N ALA A 16 0.05 8.36 1.74
CA ALA A 16 1.43 8.55 1.31
C ALA A 16 1.61 9.86 0.51
N HIS A 17 0.62 10.21 -0.31
CA HIS A 17 0.62 11.42 -1.15
C HIS A 17 0.11 12.67 -0.45
N ARG A 18 -0.39 12.54 0.79
CA ARG A 18 -1.05 13.61 1.54
C ARG A 18 -0.20 14.06 2.72
N SER A 19 0.03 13.15 3.67
CA SER A 19 0.75 13.43 4.91
C SER A 19 1.96 12.51 5.13
N GLY A 20 2.26 11.65 4.16
CA GLY A 20 3.32 10.65 4.24
C GLY A 20 2.94 9.43 5.06
N LEU A 21 3.83 8.44 5.09
CA LEU A 21 3.63 7.16 5.78
C LEU A 21 4.08 7.18 7.25
N ALA A 22 4.65 8.28 7.73
CA ALA A 22 4.99 8.48 9.14
C ALA A 22 3.72 8.78 9.95
N ILE A 23 2.84 7.78 10.12
CA ILE A 23 1.54 7.95 10.78
C ILE A 23 1.74 8.21 12.28
N ASN A 24 1.17 9.30 12.79
CA ASN A 24 1.11 9.56 14.22
C ASN A 24 -0.02 8.73 14.84
N THR A 25 0.32 7.61 15.47
CA THR A 25 -0.68 6.73 16.11
C THR A 25 -1.30 7.30 17.39
N LYS A 26 -0.74 8.40 17.90
CA LYS A 26 -1.18 9.06 19.15
C LYS A 26 -1.98 10.34 18.90
N VAL A 27 -2.30 10.66 17.65
CA VAL A 27 -3.12 11.84 17.34
C VAL A 27 -4.47 11.77 18.04
N THR A 28 -4.85 12.86 18.68
CA THR A 28 -6.09 12.98 19.43
C THR A 28 -7.24 13.43 18.51
N GLN A 29 -8.47 13.16 18.94
CA GLN A 29 -9.65 13.66 18.24
C GLN A 29 -9.66 15.19 18.16
N LYS A 30 -9.21 15.87 19.22
CA LYS A 30 -9.12 17.33 19.27
C LYS A 30 -8.19 17.88 18.19
N GLU A 31 -6.99 17.33 18.05
CA GLU A 31 -6.04 17.75 17.00
C GLU A 31 -6.58 17.49 15.59
N ALA A 32 -7.37 16.42 15.41
CA ALA A 32 -8.02 16.12 14.14
C ALA A 32 -9.16 17.10 13.82
N GLU A 33 -9.97 17.48 14.81
CA GLU A 33 -11.03 18.49 14.68
C GLU A 33 -10.47 19.88 14.36
N GLU A 34 -9.41 20.28 15.05
CA GLU A 34 -8.66 21.51 14.75
C GLU A 34 -8.14 21.47 13.30
N GLY A 35 -7.50 20.36 12.91
CA GLY A 35 -7.01 20.19 11.54
C GLY A 35 -8.10 20.18 10.47
N LEU A 36 -9.30 19.68 10.79
CA LEU A 36 -10.45 19.75 9.90
C LEU A 36 -10.97 21.19 9.77
N ASN A 37 -11.05 21.94 10.87
CA ASN A 37 -11.47 23.34 10.86
C ASN A 37 -10.53 24.20 10.02
N ASP A 38 -9.22 23.95 10.06
CA ASP A 38 -8.22 24.61 9.20
C ASP A 38 -8.48 24.31 7.72
N ILE A 39 -8.73 23.03 7.38
CA ILE A 39 -9.04 22.60 6.01
C ILE A 39 -10.32 23.30 5.50
N LEU A 40 -11.36 23.37 6.33
CA LEU A 40 -12.65 23.95 5.96
C LEU A 40 -12.61 25.48 5.84
N SER A 41 -11.71 26.12 6.58
CA SER A 41 -11.48 27.56 6.55
C SER A 41 -10.58 28.02 5.39
N ALA A 42 -9.92 27.09 4.70
CA ALA A 42 -9.06 27.36 3.54
C ALA A 42 -9.86 27.75 2.28
N ARG A 43 -9.22 28.44 1.32
CA ARG A 43 -9.82 28.79 0.03
C ARG A 43 -10.14 27.53 -0.79
N LYS A 44 -11.28 27.55 -1.49
CA LYS A 44 -11.70 26.46 -2.39
C LYS A 44 -10.76 26.33 -3.60
N PRO A 45 -10.57 25.12 -4.15
CA PRO A 45 -11.18 23.84 -3.73
C PRO A 45 -10.56 23.29 -2.44
N VAL A 46 -11.41 22.70 -1.58
CA VAL A 46 -10.98 22.08 -0.32
C VAL A 46 -10.13 20.84 -0.66
N ARG A 47 -8.90 20.82 -0.16
CA ARG A 47 -7.99 19.68 -0.28
C ARG A 47 -7.65 19.18 1.11
N ILE A 48 -7.87 17.90 1.37
CA ILE A 48 -7.38 17.27 2.61
C ILE A 48 -5.85 17.27 2.56
N SER A 49 -5.25 18.08 3.43
CA SER A 49 -3.79 18.26 3.55
C SER A 49 -3.29 18.31 4.99
N ASN A 50 -4.18 18.47 5.98
CA ASN A 50 -3.78 18.46 7.38
C ASN A 50 -3.40 17.05 7.83
N LYS A 51 -2.19 16.92 8.39
CA LYS A 51 -1.63 15.64 8.84
C LYS A 51 -2.40 15.03 10.00
N SER A 52 -2.73 15.80 11.02
CA SER A 52 -3.46 15.30 12.20
C SER A 52 -4.81 14.72 11.79
N PHE A 53 -5.55 15.42 10.93
CA PHE A 53 -6.82 14.91 10.40
C PHE A 53 -6.64 13.65 9.54
N SER A 54 -5.64 13.64 8.65
CA SER A 54 -5.38 12.50 7.76
C SER A 54 -4.99 11.24 8.53
N ASP A 55 -4.07 11.38 9.49
CA ASP A 55 -3.59 10.27 10.34
C ASP A 55 -4.74 9.74 11.22
N TYR A 56 -5.57 10.63 11.78
CA TYR A 56 -6.73 10.24 12.60
C TYR A 56 -7.77 9.46 11.79
N ILE A 57 -8.18 9.95 10.63
CA ILE A 57 -9.15 9.26 9.76
C ILE A 57 -8.59 7.94 9.25
N PHE A 58 -7.29 7.89 8.91
CA PHE A 58 -6.66 6.64 8.50
C PHE A 58 -6.71 5.57 9.60
N MET A 59 -6.42 5.94 10.86
CA MET A 59 -6.56 5.02 11.99
C MET A 59 -8.01 4.57 12.20
N ARG A 60 -8.99 5.47 12.10
CA ARG A 60 -10.41 5.10 12.18
C ARG A 60 -10.81 4.13 11.07
N ALA A 61 -10.32 4.35 9.85
CA ALA A 61 -10.54 3.43 8.75
C ALA A 61 -9.88 2.05 9.00
N LEU A 62 -8.70 2.01 9.63
CA LEU A 62 -8.07 0.75 10.05
C LEU A 62 -8.86 0.00 11.12
N GLU A 63 -9.42 0.71 12.11
CA GLU A 63 -10.29 0.10 13.14
C GLU A 63 -11.52 -0.55 12.48
N VAL A 64 -12.16 0.16 11.55
CA VAL A 64 -13.29 -0.38 10.78
C VAL A 64 -12.85 -1.56 9.92
N ALA A 65 -11.77 -1.43 9.15
CA ALA A 65 -11.25 -2.50 8.31
C ALA A 65 -10.94 -3.77 9.13
N GLN A 66 -10.36 -3.62 10.31
CA GLN A 66 -10.08 -4.74 11.22
C GLN A 66 -11.38 -5.41 11.69
N ASN A 67 -12.39 -4.63 12.09
CA ASN A 67 -13.68 -5.17 12.58
C ASN A 67 -14.42 -5.98 11.51
N PHE A 68 -14.27 -5.62 10.24
CA PHE A 68 -14.89 -6.33 9.11
C PHE A 68 -13.93 -7.30 8.41
N ASN A 69 -12.71 -7.50 8.94
CA ASN A 69 -11.66 -8.31 8.32
C ASN A 69 -11.38 -7.92 6.85
N LEU A 70 -11.42 -6.63 6.54
CA LEU A 70 -11.15 -6.09 5.21
C LEU A 70 -9.69 -5.61 5.09
N PRO A 71 -9.04 -5.78 3.93
CA PRO A 71 -7.71 -5.24 3.70
C PRO A 71 -7.75 -3.72 3.53
N MET A 72 -6.68 -3.06 3.96
CA MET A 72 -6.38 -1.66 3.69
C MET A 72 -5.28 -1.59 2.64
N GLN A 73 -5.63 -1.16 1.43
CA GLN A 73 -4.70 -0.85 0.36
C GLN A 73 -4.12 0.55 0.58
N ILE A 74 -2.80 0.67 0.62
CA ILE A 74 -2.10 1.95 0.74
C ILE A 74 -1.45 2.24 -0.61
N ASP A 75 -1.96 3.26 -1.29
CA ASP A 75 -1.37 3.74 -2.53
C ASP A 75 -0.02 4.38 -2.23
N THR A 76 1.03 3.70 -2.67
CA THR A 76 2.40 4.15 -2.59
C THR A 76 2.98 4.43 -3.98
N SER A 77 2.15 4.57 -5.03
CA SER A 77 2.63 4.95 -6.37
C SER A 77 3.09 6.40 -6.39
N LEU A 78 4.39 6.64 -6.35
CA LEU A 78 4.88 8.01 -6.40
C LEU A 78 5.13 8.44 -7.86
N GLU A 79 4.05 8.64 -8.62
CA GLU A 79 4.09 8.98 -10.06
C GLU A 79 4.13 10.50 -10.35
N GLU A 80 3.95 11.34 -9.32
CA GLU A 80 3.94 12.79 -9.50
C GLU A 80 5.36 13.35 -9.39
N LYS A 81 5.88 13.89 -10.50
CA LYS A 81 7.24 14.46 -10.64
C LYS A 81 7.59 15.51 -9.57
N ASP A 82 6.58 16.21 -9.05
CA ASP A 82 6.74 17.31 -8.10
C ASP A 82 6.50 16.89 -6.64
N LEU A 83 6.30 15.59 -6.37
CA LEU A 83 6.05 15.07 -5.03
C LEU A 83 7.36 14.61 -4.37
N ASP A 84 7.63 15.10 -3.15
CA ASP A 84 8.72 14.55 -2.32
C ASP A 84 8.44 13.07 -2.02
N LEU A 85 9.35 12.20 -2.47
CA LEU A 85 9.21 10.75 -2.34
C LEU A 85 9.56 10.26 -0.92
N ARG A 86 10.36 11.01 -0.17
CA ARG A 86 10.91 10.56 1.13
C ARG A 86 9.82 10.22 2.16
N PRO A 87 8.74 11.01 2.31
CA PRO A 87 7.62 10.66 3.19
C PRO A 87 6.88 9.38 2.76
N GLY A 88 6.99 8.98 1.49
CA GLY A 88 6.42 7.76 0.93
C GLY A 88 7.26 6.50 1.16
N ASN A 89 8.44 6.60 1.78
CA ASN A 89 9.22 5.41 2.14
C ASN A 89 8.43 4.54 3.13
N PRO A 90 8.20 3.25 2.83
CA PRO A 90 7.35 2.39 3.64
C PRO A 90 7.93 2.12 5.03
N LEU A 91 9.24 2.28 5.27
CA LEU A 91 9.84 2.15 6.61
C LEU A 91 9.26 3.14 7.63
N ASN A 92 8.69 4.26 7.16
CA ASN A 92 7.99 5.21 8.02
C ASN A 92 6.74 4.62 8.68
N LEU A 93 6.20 3.51 8.16
CA LEU A 93 5.06 2.78 8.75
C LEU A 93 5.42 2.08 10.07
N ARG A 94 6.69 2.00 10.47
CA ARG A 94 7.11 1.25 11.67
C ARG A 94 6.26 1.58 12.90
N ASN A 95 5.99 2.85 13.18
CA ASN A 95 5.16 3.23 14.33
C ASN A 95 3.74 2.64 14.30
N LEU A 96 3.16 2.51 13.11
CA LEU A 96 1.86 1.89 12.90
C LEU A 96 1.95 0.36 13.03
N LEU A 97 2.98 -0.24 12.45
CA LEU A 97 3.17 -1.70 12.42
C LEU A 97 3.45 -2.28 13.82
N GLU A 98 4.11 -1.50 14.67
CA GLU A 98 4.40 -1.85 16.07
C GLU A 98 3.24 -1.49 17.02
N ASP A 99 2.19 -0.82 16.54
CA ASP A 99 1.03 -0.50 17.35
C ASP A 99 0.14 -1.75 17.50
N THR A 100 0.07 -2.26 18.73
CA THR A 100 -0.69 -3.47 19.08
C THR A 100 -2.14 -3.44 18.62
N ARG A 101 -2.77 -2.27 18.48
CA ARG A 101 -4.16 -2.10 18.02
C ARG A 101 -4.37 -2.54 16.57
N PHE A 102 -3.34 -2.49 15.75
CA PHE A 102 -3.42 -2.70 14.29
C PHE A 102 -2.64 -3.94 13.79
N THR A 103 -2.17 -4.78 14.71
CA THR A 103 -1.41 -6.00 14.37
C THR A 103 -2.22 -7.04 13.59
N LYS A 104 -3.56 -6.99 13.64
CA LYS A 104 -4.45 -7.91 12.90
C LYS A 104 -4.97 -7.32 11.59
N ASN A 105 -4.66 -6.07 11.27
CA ASN A 105 -5.01 -5.50 9.98
C ASN A 105 -4.28 -6.26 8.85
N ARG A 106 -4.83 -6.20 7.63
CA ARG A 106 -4.12 -6.59 6.41
C ARG A 106 -3.78 -5.34 5.63
N LEU A 107 -2.52 -4.97 5.62
CA LEU A 107 -2.00 -3.78 4.93
C LEU A 107 -1.40 -4.22 3.61
N VAL A 108 -1.95 -3.72 2.50
CA VAL A 108 -1.46 -4.02 1.15
C VAL A 108 -0.76 -2.79 0.60
N LEU A 109 0.56 -2.85 0.42
CA LEU A 109 1.36 -1.77 -0.17
C LEU A 109 1.29 -1.86 -1.70
N LEU A 110 0.61 -0.89 -2.33
CA LEU A 110 0.40 -0.89 -3.78
C LEU A 110 1.68 -0.52 -4.54
N HIS A 111 1.90 -1.20 -5.66
CA HIS A 111 3.09 -1.04 -6.52
C HIS A 111 4.41 -1.37 -5.81
N ALA A 112 4.35 -2.23 -4.79
CA ALA A 112 5.45 -2.61 -3.92
C ALA A 112 6.25 -1.40 -3.39
N SER A 113 5.56 -0.27 -3.21
CA SER A 113 6.15 1.02 -2.79
C SER A 113 7.32 1.51 -3.63
N PHE A 114 7.32 1.25 -4.94
CA PHE A 114 8.34 1.78 -5.85
C PHE A 114 8.58 3.29 -5.62
N PRO A 115 9.84 3.76 -5.48
CA PRO A 115 11.10 3.04 -5.72
C PRO A 115 11.66 2.21 -4.55
N PHE A 116 10.95 2.11 -3.41
CA PHE A 116 11.38 1.48 -2.17
C PHE A 116 11.07 -0.03 -2.09
N LEU A 117 11.32 -0.75 -3.19
CA LEU A 117 10.95 -2.17 -3.35
C LEU A 117 11.57 -3.05 -2.25
N LYS A 118 12.85 -2.84 -1.92
CA LYS A 118 13.57 -3.61 -0.90
C LYS A 118 13.01 -3.35 0.48
N GLU A 119 12.73 -2.10 0.81
CA GLU A 119 12.15 -1.72 2.09
C GLU A 119 10.75 -2.33 2.26
N ALA A 120 9.90 -2.25 1.24
CA ALA A 120 8.59 -2.89 1.28
C ALA A 120 8.70 -4.42 1.46
N SER A 121 9.64 -5.04 0.76
CA SER A 121 9.88 -6.49 0.82
C SER A 121 10.44 -6.92 2.17
N TYR A 122 11.31 -6.12 2.76
CA TYR A 122 11.76 -6.30 4.14
C TYR A 122 10.58 -6.19 5.13
N LEU A 123 9.71 -5.19 4.99
CA LEU A 123 8.54 -5.09 5.87
C LEU A 123 7.59 -6.29 5.72
N ALA A 124 7.37 -6.78 4.50
CA ALA A 124 6.54 -7.97 4.27
C ALA A 124 7.15 -9.26 4.87
N SER A 125 8.48 -9.34 4.94
CA SER A 125 9.17 -10.49 5.54
C SER A 125 9.09 -10.50 7.07
N VAL A 126 9.16 -9.33 7.70
CA VAL A 126 9.19 -9.22 9.17
C VAL A 126 7.82 -9.00 9.82
N TYR A 127 6.88 -8.32 9.16
CA TYR A 127 5.56 -8.02 9.71
C TYR A 127 4.47 -8.93 9.11
N PRO A 128 3.73 -9.71 9.92
CA PRO A 128 2.67 -10.61 9.44
C PRO A 128 1.52 -9.86 8.72
N GLN A 129 1.25 -8.61 9.12
CA GLN A 129 0.19 -7.78 8.58
C GLN A 129 0.51 -7.11 7.23
N VAL A 130 1.75 -7.16 6.75
CA VAL A 130 2.18 -6.46 5.53
C VAL A 130 2.17 -7.40 4.33
N TYR A 131 1.50 -6.96 3.27
CA TYR A 131 1.39 -7.61 1.97
C TYR A 131 1.82 -6.63 0.89
N LEU A 132 2.31 -7.17 -0.22
CA LEU A 132 2.74 -6.38 -1.36
C LEU A 132 1.83 -6.64 -2.54
N ASP A 133 1.52 -5.57 -3.24
CA ASP A 133 0.89 -5.64 -4.54
C ASP A 133 1.88 -5.12 -5.59
N PHE A 134 2.26 -5.98 -6.53
CA PHE A 134 3.13 -5.64 -7.64
C PHE A 134 2.28 -5.29 -8.86
N GLY A 135 2.23 -4.01 -9.20
CA GLY A 135 1.44 -3.53 -10.32
C GLY A 135 2.21 -2.82 -11.40
N LEU A 136 1.65 -2.84 -12.61
CA LEU A 136 2.22 -2.38 -13.88
C LEU A 136 2.47 -0.87 -14.00
N ARG A 137 2.30 -0.14 -12.91
CA ARG A 137 2.66 1.27 -12.77
C ARG A 137 4.13 1.51 -12.45
N ILE A 138 4.93 0.46 -12.27
CA ILE A 138 6.38 0.62 -12.19
C ILE A 138 6.86 1.14 -13.55
N PRO A 139 7.45 2.35 -13.62
CA PRO A 139 7.93 2.93 -14.86
C PRO A 139 9.26 2.29 -15.29
N LYS A 140 9.30 0.96 -15.37
CA LYS A 140 10.36 0.19 -16.00
C LYS A 140 9.82 -0.30 -17.35
N PRO A 141 10.08 0.44 -18.44
CA PRO A 141 9.42 0.21 -19.73
C PRO A 141 9.86 -1.07 -20.44
N ASN A 142 10.86 -1.78 -19.93
CA ASN A 142 11.37 -3.02 -20.51
C ASN A 142 11.10 -4.23 -19.59
N PHE A 143 10.95 -5.38 -20.23
CA PHE A 143 10.68 -6.66 -19.57
C PHE A 143 11.77 -7.02 -18.53
N ASP A 144 13.03 -6.72 -18.83
CA ASP A 144 14.15 -6.97 -17.91
C ASP A 144 14.03 -6.19 -16.60
N GLY A 145 13.58 -4.94 -16.68
CA GLY A 145 13.35 -4.10 -15.51
C GLY A 145 12.23 -4.64 -14.63
N LEU A 146 11.17 -5.15 -15.25
CA LEU A 146 10.06 -5.81 -14.56
C LEU A 146 10.51 -7.09 -13.87
N VAL A 147 11.21 -7.97 -14.58
CA VAL A 147 11.79 -9.21 -14.02
C VAL A 147 12.75 -8.91 -12.88
N SER A 148 13.61 -7.89 -13.03
CA SER A 148 14.53 -7.45 -11.96
C SER A 148 13.79 -6.97 -10.73
N SER A 149 12.68 -6.24 -10.89
CA SER A 149 11.87 -5.79 -9.75
C SER A 149 11.14 -6.94 -9.06
N VAL A 150 10.64 -7.93 -9.82
CA VAL A 150 10.05 -9.14 -9.23
C VAL A 150 11.10 -9.91 -8.43
N LYS A 151 12.32 -10.08 -8.98
CA LYS A 151 13.44 -10.72 -8.26
C LYS A 151 13.75 -9.98 -6.96
N GLU A 152 13.92 -8.66 -7.03
CA GLU A 152 14.21 -7.81 -5.87
C GLU A 152 13.14 -7.92 -4.77
N ILE A 153 11.88 -8.11 -5.15
CA ILE A 153 10.81 -8.36 -4.18
C ILE A 153 10.94 -9.75 -3.56
N LEU A 154 11.06 -10.77 -4.41
CA LEU A 154 11.11 -12.18 -3.98
C LEU A 154 12.40 -12.56 -3.25
N ASP A 155 13.45 -11.74 -3.33
CA ASP A 155 14.69 -11.88 -2.56
C ASP A 155 14.43 -11.76 -1.04
N LEU A 156 13.38 -11.03 -0.64
CA LEU A 156 13.05 -10.78 0.77
C LEU A 156 11.61 -11.17 1.14
N ALA A 157 10.64 -10.84 0.29
CA ALA A 157 9.24 -11.02 0.61
C ALA A 157 8.80 -12.49 0.44
N PRO A 158 8.05 -13.05 1.39
CA PRO A 158 7.40 -14.34 1.21
C PRO A 158 6.44 -14.32 0.02
N ILE A 159 6.53 -15.30 -0.88
CA ILE A 159 5.73 -15.36 -2.11
C ILE A 159 4.21 -15.33 -1.84
N ASN A 160 3.76 -15.93 -0.74
CA ASN A 160 2.36 -15.93 -0.33
C ASN A 160 1.83 -14.57 0.17
N LYS A 161 2.69 -13.56 0.25
CA LYS A 161 2.34 -12.17 0.59
C LYS A 161 2.48 -11.22 -0.59
N VAL A 162 2.88 -11.71 -1.76
CA VAL A 162 3.02 -10.92 -2.99
C VAL A 162 1.84 -11.22 -3.91
N MET A 163 1.14 -10.18 -4.33
CA MET A 163 0.01 -10.22 -5.26
C MET A 163 0.35 -9.41 -6.51
N ILE A 164 -0.38 -9.64 -7.60
CA ILE A 164 -0.25 -8.85 -8.82
C ILE A 164 -1.54 -8.08 -9.07
N ASN A 165 -1.38 -6.80 -9.41
CA ASN A 165 -2.47 -5.93 -9.80
C ASN A 165 -2.13 -5.29 -11.13
N SER A 166 -2.98 -5.50 -12.14
CA SER A 166 -2.82 -4.86 -13.45
C SER A 166 -2.67 -3.33 -13.37
N SER A 167 -3.19 -2.68 -12.32
CA SER A 167 -3.23 -1.21 -12.20
C SER A 167 -3.85 -0.55 -13.44
N GLY A 168 -4.66 -1.32 -14.19
CA GLY A 168 -5.16 -0.95 -15.50
C GLY A 168 -6.11 0.22 -15.39
N ILE A 169 -5.65 1.38 -15.84
CA ILE A 169 -6.52 2.49 -16.21
C ILE A 169 -6.47 2.57 -17.74
N ALA A 170 -7.65 2.75 -18.35
CA ALA A 170 -7.91 3.05 -19.75
C ALA A 170 -7.91 1.91 -20.81
N PHE A 171 -6.98 0.95 -20.83
CA PHE A 171 -6.83 0.00 -21.96
C PHE A 171 -6.67 -1.47 -21.56
N ALA A 172 -7.27 -2.39 -22.32
CA ALA A 172 -7.31 -3.84 -22.07
C ALA A 172 -5.91 -4.49 -22.06
N GLU A 173 -4.98 -3.94 -22.84
CA GLU A 173 -3.60 -4.39 -22.97
C GLU A 173 -2.81 -4.24 -21.65
N ARG A 174 -3.17 -3.27 -20.80
CA ARG A 174 -2.59 -3.14 -19.44
C ARG A 174 -3.08 -4.23 -18.49
N PHE A 175 -4.30 -4.74 -18.69
CA PHE A 175 -4.80 -5.90 -17.95
C PHE A 175 -4.09 -7.18 -18.40
N TYR A 176 -3.90 -7.36 -19.72
CA TYR A 176 -3.21 -8.52 -20.29
C TYR A 176 -1.75 -8.64 -19.80
N LEU A 177 -1.00 -7.53 -19.76
CA LEU A 177 0.38 -7.58 -19.30
C LEU A 177 0.50 -7.90 -17.79
N GLY A 178 -0.52 -7.54 -16.99
CA GLY A 178 -0.58 -7.91 -15.57
C GLY A 178 -0.75 -9.41 -15.38
N ILE A 179 -1.60 -10.04 -16.21
CA ILE A 179 -1.84 -11.49 -16.17
C ILE A 179 -0.60 -12.29 -16.62
N ALA A 180 0.19 -11.77 -17.57
CA ALA A 180 1.41 -12.47 -18.02
C ALA A 180 2.50 -12.60 -16.93
N ILE A 181 2.55 -11.69 -15.97
CA ILE A 181 3.48 -11.76 -14.82
C ILE A 181 3.00 -12.83 -13.82
N ASP A 182 1.68 -13.01 -13.68
CA ASP A 182 1.09 -14.03 -12.80
C ASP A 182 1.53 -15.44 -13.21
N SER A 183 1.52 -15.72 -14.51
CA SER A 183 2.06 -16.97 -15.06
C SER A 183 3.56 -17.18 -14.76
N TYR A 184 4.34 -16.11 -14.62
CA TYR A 184 5.77 -16.21 -14.25
C TYR A 184 5.95 -16.51 -12.75
N LEU A 185 5.11 -15.94 -11.86
CA LEU A 185 5.14 -16.27 -10.44
C LEU A 185 4.72 -17.72 -10.19
N GLU A 186 3.69 -18.21 -10.88
CA GLU A 186 3.30 -19.62 -10.83
C GLU A 186 4.43 -20.54 -11.30
N TYR A 187 5.10 -20.20 -12.41
CA TYR A 187 6.26 -20.93 -12.88
C TYR A 187 7.39 -20.97 -11.84
N TYR A 188 7.70 -19.85 -11.20
CA TYR A 188 8.75 -19.78 -10.18
C TYR A 188 8.41 -20.58 -8.92
N ASN A 189 7.15 -20.53 -8.46
CA ASN A 189 6.69 -21.30 -7.32
C ASN A 189 6.78 -22.82 -7.56
N ASN A 190 6.43 -23.25 -8.78
CA ASN A 190 6.45 -24.67 -9.16
C ASN A 190 7.85 -25.21 -9.46
N ASN A 191 8.83 -24.35 -9.71
CA ASN A 191 10.20 -24.72 -10.10
C ASN A 191 11.26 -24.20 -9.13
N LYS A 192 10.87 -23.87 -7.89
CA LYS A 192 11.82 -23.46 -6.85
C LYS A 192 12.83 -24.61 -6.64
N PRO A 193 14.15 -24.38 -6.75
CA PRO A 193 15.11 -25.40 -6.39
C PRO A 193 14.93 -25.73 -4.91
N THR A 194 14.63 -26.99 -4.59
CA THR A 194 14.66 -27.51 -3.23
C THR A 194 16.05 -27.25 -2.67
N GLU A 195 16.15 -26.43 -1.62
CA GLU A 195 17.38 -26.28 -0.86
C GLU A 195 17.85 -27.67 -0.41
N ILE A 196 19.08 -28.00 -0.76
CA ILE A 196 19.77 -29.19 -0.28
C ILE A 196 20.02 -28.96 1.22
N SER A 197 19.58 -29.94 2.02
CA SER A 197 19.70 -30.02 3.48
C SER A 197 21.10 -29.73 4.02
#